data_AF-A0AAD8NY10-F1
#
_entry.id   AF-A0AAD8NY10-F1
#
_cell.length_a   1.000
_cell.length_b   1.000
_cell.length_c   1.000
_cell.angle_alpha   90.00
_cell.angle_beta   90.00
_cell.angle_gamma   90.00
#
_symmetry.space_group_name_H-M   'P 1'
#
loop_
_entity.id
_entity.type
_entity.pdbx_description
1 polymer ?
#
loop_
_entity_poly.entity_id
_entity_poly.type
_entity_poly.pdbx_seq_one_letter_code
_entity_poly.pdbx_strand_id
1 'polypeptide(L)'
;MDQGCKHFSHLHNLVMHQMPEGVQVTCSCCNSSGTGTVYVCWQCNFFVHAQCFKATRSLKHPSHPLHPLTLVPYPTYPSNSFYCNSCQSIGTGFSYSCADCEFDLHVQCACPISEATSFQELVQVHNSNMENNVPFVVQYHSSAHDQASVSIPTSLHTPIPTVQRTSKAQNAPSVPTPMSFQHLTASVQYPSMAHTGPSGGQDHSIPQHGVKDEAIKHFTHPHNLSLVNLNLDKQNEVVCSGCKVAITGRGYSCFEPNCNFHLHESCFHLEKQIHHKSHPEHPLRLLPYAPYPNKNGEFYCNACFGYGTGFTYNCSICKFDLHITCATLPETVNRPDHEHVLKLFYSCPVQGEEYSVSCDVCYGSVQKEEWGYYCESCDFGTHLGCVDCEKGETDSVVDAQMQLQMLQLQMQSQNQRLQFQMQMSQQQAQFVSSLGKSMLNSL
;
A
#
# COMPACT_ATOMS: atom_id res chain seq x y z
N MET A 1 -11.07 -40.36 4.80
CA MET A 1 -10.39 -39.50 3.81
C MET A 1 -11.02 -38.13 3.97
N ASP A 2 -10.44 -37.26 4.80
CA ASP A 2 -11.05 -35.96 5.09
C ASP A 2 -10.87 -35.04 3.88
N GLN A 3 -11.95 -34.84 3.14
CA GLN A 3 -12.03 -33.86 2.06
C GLN A 3 -11.97 -32.46 2.68
N GLY A 4 -10.81 -31.81 2.56
CA GLY A 4 -10.66 -30.41 2.97
C GLY A 4 -11.66 -29.51 2.23
N CYS A 5 -12.24 -28.55 2.95
CA CYS A 5 -13.23 -27.62 2.44
C CYS A 5 -12.59 -26.27 2.14
N LYS A 6 -12.97 -25.63 1.02
CA LYS A 6 -12.52 -24.27 0.69
C LYS A 6 -13.30 -23.24 1.49
N HIS A 7 -12.62 -22.18 1.92
CA HIS A 7 -13.26 -21.00 2.49
C HIS A 7 -12.87 -19.78 1.65
N PHE A 8 -13.81 -18.88 1.36
CA PHE A 8 -13.58 -17.78 0.40
C PHE A 8 -12.45 -16.83 0.82
N SER A 9 -12.16 -16.73 2.12
CA SER A 9 -11.16 -15.82 2.67
C SER A 9 -9.79 -16.46 2.87
N HIS A 10 -9.62 -17.74 2.51
CA HIS A 10 -8.40 -18.48 2.79
C HIS A 10 -8.07 -19.43 1.64
N LEU A 11 -6.82 -19.37 1.16
CA LEU A 11 -6.40 -20.06 -0.07
C LEU A 11 -6.31 -21.59 0.09
N HIS A 12 -5.90 -22.05 1.27
CA HIS A 12 -5.79 -23.47 1.56
C HIS A 12 -7.14 -24.08 1.93
N ASN A 13 -7.27 -25.39 1.72
CA ASN A 13 -8.40 -26.14 2.24
C ASN A 13 -8.32 -26.20 3.77
N LEU A 14 -9.44 -25.94 4.44
CA LEU A 14 -9.58 -26.13 5.88
C LEU A 14 -10.11 -27.54 6.13
N VAL A 15 -9.65 -28.15 7.22
CA VAL A 15 -10.18 -29.42 7.72
C VAL A 15 -10.99 -29.16 8.98
N MET A 16 -12.09 -29.87 9.15
CA MET A 16 -12.86 -29.81 10.38
C MET A 16 -12.10 -30.55 11.48
N HIS A 17 -11.94 -29.94 12.64
CA HIS A 17 -11.23 -30.50 13.78
C HIS A 17 -11.99 -30.20 15.08
N GLN A 18 -12.00 -31.18 16.00
CA GLN A 18 -12.55 -31.02 17.33
C GLN A 18 -11.41 -30.67 18.28
N MET A 19 -11.44 -29.47 18.87
CA MET A 19 -10.43 -29.09 19.85
C MET A 19 -10.59 -29.89 21.15
N PRO A 20 -9.49 -30.27 21.83
CA PRO A 20 -9.54 -30.87 23.15
C PRO A 20 -10.26 -29.98 24.17
N GLU A 21 -10.88 -30.58 25.18
CA GLU A 21 -11.57 -29.85 26.24
C GLU A 21 -10.61 -28.87 26.95
N GLY A 22 -11.08 -27.64 27.16
CA GLY A 22 -10.32 -26.55 27.78
C GLY A 22 -9.38 -25.79 26.83
N VAL A 23 -9.18 -26.22 25.59
CA VAL A 23 -8.35 -25.50 24.62
C VAL A 23 -9.19 -24.45 23.89
N GLN A 24 -8.81 -23.18 24.03
CA GLN A 24 -9.41 -22.07 23.30
C GLN A 24 -8.56 -21.69 22.10
N VAL A 25 -9.22 -21.47 20.96
CA VAL A 25 -8.60 -20.92 19.75
C VAL A 25 -9.33 -19.65 19.33
N THR A 26 -8.56 -18.66 18.89
CA THR A 26 -9.10 -17.41 18.38
C THR A 26 -9.54 -17.62 16.94
N CYS A 27 -10.81 -17.33 16.65
CA CYS A 27 -11.32 -17.43 15.31
C CYS A 27 -10.81 -16.26 14.46
N SER A 28 -10.17 -16.56 13.33
CA SER A 28 -9.66 -15.59 12.35
C SER A 28 -10.77 -14.82 11.63
N CYS A 29 -12.04 -15.23 11.76
CA CYS A 29 -13.17 -14.50 11.18
C CYS A 29 -13.75 -13.48 12.14
N CYS A 30 -14.01 -13.82 13.40
CA CYS A 30 -14.71 -12.91 14.33
C CYS A 30 -13.84 -12.42 15.48
N ASN A 31 -12.57 -12.83 15.53
CA ASN A 31 -11.59 -12.47 16.56
C ASN A 31 -12.01 -12.86 17.99
N SER A 32 -13.02 -13.71 18.15
CA SER A 32 -13.42 -14.25 19.46
C SER A 32 -12.83 -15.64 19.68
N SER A 33 -12.56 -15.95 20.95
CA SER A 33 -12.19 -17.29 21.38
C SER A 33 -13.36 -18.25 21.20
N GLY A 34 -13.09 -19.45 20.73
CA GLY A 34 -14.05 -20.55 20.75
C GLY A 34 -13.43 -21.85 21.23
N THR A 35 -14.30 -22.74 21.67
CA THR A 35 -14.01 -24.13 22.04
C THR A 35 -14.82 -25.07 21.15
N GLY A 36 -14.44 -26.34 21.10
CA GLY A 36 -15.18 -27.36 20.34
C GLY A 36 -14.79 -27.44 18.85
N THR A 37 -15.79 -27.51 17.96
CA THR A 37 -15.58 -27.77 16.54
C THR A 37 -15.14 -26.52 15.77
N VAL A 38 -13.99 -26.61 15.10
CA VAL A 38 -13.41 -25.54 14.28
C VAL A 38 -12.96 -26.07 12.93
N TYR A 39 -12.92 -25.20 11.93
CA TYR A 39 -12.26 -25.44 10.66
C TYR A 39 -10.85 -24.87 10.74
N VAL A 40 -9.84 -25.67 10.41
CA VAL A 40 -8.44 -25.32 10.64
C VAL A 40 -7.61 -25.48 9.38
N CYS A 41 -6.71 -24.54 9.16
CA CYS A 41 -5.54 -24.71 8.32
C CYS A 41 -4.30 -24.66 9.20
N TRP A 42 -3.73 -25.83 9.49
CA TRP A 42 -2.52 -25.94 10.31
C TRP A 42 -1.31 -25.26 9.69
N GLN A 43 -1.23 -25.21 8.36
CA GLN A 43 -0.11 -24.56 7.64
C GLN A 43 -0.07 -23.05 7.88
N CYS A 44 -1.23 -22.42 8.04
CA CYS A 44 -1.36 -20.98 8.19
C CYS A 44 -1.77 -20.55 9.60
N ASN A 45 -1.91 -21.50 10.54
CA ASN A 45 -2.46 -21.23 11.87
C ASN A 45 -3.81 -20.48 11.81
N PHE A 46 -4.66 -20.86 10.85
CA PHE A 46 -5.94 -20.19 10.55
C PHE A 46 -7.09 -21.03 11.08
N PHE A 47 -7.87 -20.48 12.02
CA PHE A 47 -8.95 -21.19 12.72
C PHE A 47 -10.27 -20.45 12.52
N VAL A 48 -11.32 -21.17 12.19
CA VAL A 48 -12.64 -20.59 11.95
C VAL A 48 -13.71 -21.39 12.70
N HIS A 49 -14.59 -20.71 13.43
CA HIS A 49 -15.75 -21.39 14.03
C HIS A 49 -16.61 -22.03 12.94
N ALA A 50 -17.30 -23.11 13.27
CA ALA A 50 -18.22 -23.75 12.31
C ALA A 50 -19.29 -22.78 11.77
N GLN A 51 -19.80 -21.87 12.60
CA GLN A 51 -20.75 -20.85 12.17
C GLN A 51 -20.13 -19.79 11.24
N CYS A 52 -18.94 -19.30 11.59
CA CYS A 52 -18.19 -18.36 10.75
C CYS A 52 -17.84 -18.96 9.38
N PHE A 53 -17.53 -20.25 9.33
CA PHE A 53 -17.27 -20.98 8.09
C PHE A 53 -18.52 -21.10 7.21
N LYS A 54 -19.70 -21.26 7.83
CA LYS A 54 -21.01 -21.36 7.16
C LYS A 54 -21.60 -20.01 6.78
N ALA A 55 -20.98 -18.90 7.15
CA ALA A 55 -21.48 -17.56 6.85
C ALA A 55 -21.58 -17.35 5.34
N THR A 56 -22.78 -17.03 4.86
CA THR A 56 -23.08 -16.83 3.45
C THR A 56 -22.48 -15.53 2.91
N ARG A 57 -22.09 -15.50 1.63
CA ARG A 57 -21.48 -14.29 1.04
C ARG A 57 -22.42 -13.08 0.95
N SER A 58 -23.73 -13.32 0.90
CA SER A 58 -24.75 -12.29 0.85
C SER A 58 -25.90 -12.67 1.76
N LEU A 59 -26.44 -11.69 2.50
CA LEU A 59 -27.52 -11.87 3.46
C LEU A 59 -28.55 -10.76 3.29
N LYS A 60 -29.84 -11.12 3.31
CA LYS A 60 -30.94 -10.17 3.52
C LYS A 60 -31.29 -10.16 5.00
N HIS A 61 -31.04 -9.03 5.66
CA HIS A 61 -31.26 -8.92 7.10
C HIS A 61 -32.60 -8.23 7.41
N PRO A 62 -33.42 -8.72 8.37
CA PRO A 62 -34.71 -8.10 8.69
C PRO A 62 -34.61 -6.62 9.10
N SER A 63 -33.53 -6.25 9.80
CA SER A 63 -33.27 -4.86 10.20
C SER A 63 -32.70 -3.98 9.07
N HIS A 64 -32.41 -4.57 7.91
CA HIS A 64 -31.94 -3.85 6.72
C HIS A 64 -32.47 -4.54 5.45
N PRO A 65 -33.79 -4.48 5.18
CA PRO A 65 -34.43 -5.32 4.16
C PRO A 65 -34.28 -4.80 2.72
N LEU A 66 -33.94 -3.52 2.56
CA LEU A 66 -33.88 -2.85 1.26
C LEU A 66 -32.64 -3.23 0.44
N HIS A 67 -31.50 -3.45 1.10
CA HIS A 67 -30.25 -3.80 0.44
C HIS A 67 -29.67 -5.10 1.02
N PRO A 68 -29.06 -5.97 0.18
CA PRO A 68 -28.34 -7.12 0.68
C PRO A 68 -27.03 -6.69 1.35
N LEU A 69 -26.68 -7.35 2.45
CA LEU A 69 -25.37 -7.20 3.09
C LEU A 69 -24.39 -8.20 2.46
N THR A 70 -23.15 -7.76 2.27
CA THR A 70 -22.06 -8.59 1.72
C THR A 70 -21.10 -8.96 2.84
N LEU A 71 -20.75 -10.24 2.94
CA LEU A 71 -19.73 -10.70 3.87
C LEU A 71 -18.34 -10.30 3.36
N VAL A 72 -17.65 -9.46 4.13
CA VAL A 72 -16.29 -9.00 3.86
C VAL A 72 -15.32 -9.54 4.92
N PRO A 73 -14.10 -9.97 4.52
CA PRO A 73 -13.14 -10.59 5.44
C PRO A 73 -12.38 -9.59 6.31
N TYR A 74 -12.55 -8.30 6.06
CA TYR A 74 -11.98 -7.21 6.83
C TYR A 74 -12.94 -6.02 6.79
N PRO A 75 -12.97 -5.19 7.85
CA PRO A 75 -13.79 -3.98 7.87
C PRO A 75 -13.47 -3.09 6.67
N THR A 76 -14.51 -2.56 6.04
CA THR A 76 -14.38 -1.67 4.87
C THR A 76 -13.96 -0.24 5.26
N TYR A 77 -13.89 0.05 6.56
CA TYR A 77 -13.57 1.36 7.09
C TYR A 77 -12.08 1.52 7.42
N PRO A 78 -11.55 2.76 7.32
CA PRO A 78 -10.16 3.12 7.60
C PRO A 78 -9.63 2.72 8.98
N SER A 79 -10.49 2.68 10.01
CA SER A 79 -10.09 2.30 11.37
C SER A 79 -9.72 0.83 11.50
N ASN A 80 -9.83 0.05 10.41
CA ASN A 80 -9.78 -1.41 10.42
C ASN A 80 -10.76 -1.99 11.46
N SER A 81 -11.87 -1.28 11.63
CA SER A 81 -12.94 -1.61 12.56
C SER A 81 -14.27 -1.10 12.04
N PHE A 82 -15.37 -1.69 12.46
CA PHE A 82 -16.72 -1.23 12.15
C PHE A 82 -17.54 -1.19 13.43
N TYR A 83 -18.56 -0.34 13.45
CA TYR A 83 -19.54 -0.33 14.51
C TYR A 83 -20.70 -1.23 14.13
N CYS A 84 -21.00 -2.25 14.93
CA CYS A 84 -22.11 -3.15 14.62
C CYS A 84 -23.46 -2.52 14.96
N ASN A 85 -24.31 -2.35 13.95
CA ASN A 85 -25.63 -1.72 14.12
C ASN A 85 -26.61 -2.55 14.97
N SER A 86 -26.31 -3.83 15.24
CA SER A 86 -27.15 -4.68 16.10
C SER A 86 -26.73 -4.66 17.56
N CYS A 87 -25.44 -4.85 17.86
CA CYS A 87 -24.96 -5.00 19.24
C CYS A 87 -24.22 -3.77 19.77
N GLN A 88 -24.03 -2.74 18.95
CA GLN A 88 -23.43 -1.48 19.34
C GLN A 88 -21.97 -1.58 19.81
N SER A 89 -21.27 -2.66 19.46
CA SER A 89 -19.86 -2.85 19.76
C SER A 89 -18.98 -2.83 18.51
N ILE A 90 -17.69 -2.55 18.72
CA ILE A 90 -16.70 -2.45 17.65
C ILE A 90 -16.28 -3.85 17.20
N GLY A 91 -16.27 -4.11 15.90
CA GLY A 91 -15.70 -5.31 15.29
C GLY A 91 -14.48 -5.01 14.46
N THR A 92 -13.49 -5.89 14.46
CA THR A 92 -12.25 -5.77 13.65
C THR A 92 -12.06 -6.94 12.68
N GLY A 93 -12.93 -7.95 12.77
CA GLY A 93 -12.91 -9.12 11.90
C GLY A 93 -13.87 -8.96 10.73
N PHE A 94 -14.42 -10.09 10.30
CA PHE A 94 -15.36 -10.20 9.21
C PHE A 94 -16.66 -9.50 9.60
N SER A 95 -17.27 -8.83 8.63
CA SER A 95 -18.54 -8.14 8.81
C SER A 95 -19.47 -8.43 7.64
N TYR A 96 -20.77 -8.36 7.90
CA TYR A 96 -21.75 -8.15 6.85
C TYR A 96 -21.92 -6.64 6.67
N SER A 97 -21.54 -6.13 5.51
CA SER A 97 -21.54 -4.69 5.21
C SER A 97 -22.45 -4.38 4.04
N CYS A 98 -23.20 -3.28 4.13
CA CYS A 98 -23.95 -2.74 2.99
C CYS A 98 -23.04 -1.84 2.15
N ALA A 99 -23.07 -2.00 0.82
CA ALA A 99 -22.29 -1.12 -0.07
C ALA A 99 -22.89 0.29 -0.18
N ASP A 100 -24.21 0.39 0.02
CA ASP A 100 -25.02 1.59 -0.21
C ASP A 100 -25.36 2.34 1.09
N CYS A 101 -25.12 1.74 2.26
CA CYS A 101 -25.49 2.28 3.57
C CYS A 101 -24.38 2.08 4.60
N GLU A 102 -24.30 2.96 5.60
CA GLU A 102 -23.48 2.79 6.82
C GLU A 102 -24.13 1.73 7.75
N PHE A 103 -24.26 0.49 7.26
CA PHE A 103 -24.90 -0.61 7.98
C PHE A 103 -24.00 -1.85 7.97
N ASP A 104 -23.48 -2.18 9.14
CA ASP A 104 -22.56 -3.28 9.37
C ASP A 104 -23.01 -4.15 10.53
N LEU A 105 -22.83 -5.46 10.39
CA LEU A 105 -23.10 -6.43 11.43
C LEU A 105 -21.89 -7.33 11.64
N HIS A 106 -21.58 -7.67 12.90
CA HIS A 106 -20.72 -8.83 13.15
C HIS A 106 -21.37 -10.06 12.52
N VAL A 107 -20.56 -11.03 12.10
CA VAL A 107 -21.06 -12.30 11.56
C VAL A 107 -22.05 -12.97 12.54
N GLN A 108 -21.79 -12.90 13.85
CA GLN A 108 -22.67 -13.43 14.90
C GLN A 108 -23.98 -12.65 15.04
N CYS A 109 -23.94 -11.34 14.85
CA CYS A 109 -25.11 -10.48 14.99
C CYS A 109 -26.07 -10.58 13.79
N ALA A 110 -25.62 -11.20 12.70
CA ALA A 110 -26.38 -11.36 11.48
C ALA A 110 -27.30 -12.60 11.49
N CYS A 111 -27.23 -13.45 12.53
CA CYS A 111 -28.05 -14.65 12.64
C CYS A 111 -29.42 -14.36 13.31
N PRO A 112 -30.54 -14.86 12.74
CA PRO A 112 -31.85 -14.80 13.40
C PRO A 112 -31.84 -15.61 14.70
N ILE A 113 -32.41 -15.05 15.76
CA ILE A 113 -32.45 -15.58 17.13
C ILE A 113 -33.13 -16.98 17.24
N SER A 114 -33.72 -17.51 16.17
CA SER A 114 -34.44 -18.80 16.18
C SER A 114 -33.57 -20.06 16.29
N GLU A 115 -32.24 -19.97 16.13
CA GLU A 115 -31.34 -21.13 16.23
C GLU A 115 -30.34 -21.06 17.40
N ALA A 116 -30.42 -20.03 18.25
CA ALA A 116 -29.47 -19.78 19.32
C ALA A 116 -29.89 -20.45 20.65
N THR A 117 -29.96 -21.77 20.71
CA THR A 117 -29.81 -22.45 22.01
C THR A 117 -28.35 -22.38 22.43
N SER A 118 -28.09 -21.65 23.53
CA SER A 118 -26.83 -21.52 24.32
C SER A 118 -25.97 -20.24 24.21
N PHE A 119 -26.48 -19.11 23.68
CA PHE A 119 -25.69 -17.86 23.66
C PHE A 119 -25.62 -17.07 24.98
N GLN A 120 -26.40 -17.42 25.99
CA GLN A 120 -26.39 -16.70 27.29
C GLN A 120 -25.10 -16.91 28.10
N GLU A 121 -24.27 -17.91 27.78
CA GLU A 121 -23.00 -18.14 28.47
C GLU A 121 -21.80 -17.36 27.87
N LEU A 122 -21.87 -16.90 26.61
CA LEU A 122 -20.74 -16.21 25.97
C LEU A 122 -20.79 -14.67 26.08
N VAL A 123 -21.95 -14.08 26.33
CA VAL A 123 -22.08 -12.63 26.58
C VAL A 123 -21.48 -12.25 27.95
N GLN A 124 -21.40 -13.19 28.90
CA GLN A 124 -20.89 -12.93 30.25
C GLN A 124 -19.37 -12.68 30.31
N VAL A 125 -18.59 -13.10 29.29
CA VAL A 125 -17.13 -12.91 29.26
C VAL A 125 -16.73 -11.50 28.81
N HIS A 126 -17.61 -10.76 28.13
CA HIS A 126 -17.33 -9.38 27.71
C HIS A 126 -17.69 -8.33 28.76
N ASN A 127 -18.53 -8.69 29.75
CA ASN A 127 -19.00 -7.75 30.78
C ASN A 127 -18.13 -7.73 32.06
N SER A 128 -17.07 -8.54 32.16
CA SER A 128 -16.25 -8.61 33.38
C SER A 128 -15.08 -7.61 33.42
N ASN A 129 -14.91 -6.77 32.39
CA ASN A 129 -13.90 -5.70 32.39
C ASN A 129 -14.53 -4.40 31.88
N MET A 130 -15.30 -3.75 32.77
CA MET A 130 -15.54 -2.30 32.90
C MET A 130 -16.87 -2.07 33.64
N GLU A 131 -16.96 -2.52 34.90
CA GLU A 131 -17.96 -1.96 35.80
C GLU A 131 -17.51 -0.55 36.21
N ASN A 132 -18.07 0.46 35.55
CA ASN A 132 -18.63 1.69 36.16
C ASN A 132 -19.08 2.70 35.08
N ASN A 133 -20.28 2.52 34.52
CA ASN A 133 -21.30 3.57 34.44
C ASN A 133 -22.61 3.01 33.85
N VAL A 134 -23.69 3.07 34.63
CA VAL A 134 -25.06 2.66 34.30
C VAL A 134 -25.82 3.85 33.68
N PRO A 135 -26.82 3.62 32.80
CA PRO A 135 -27.24 4.55 31.76
C PRO A 135 -28.27 5.60 32.21
N PHE A 136 -28.31 6.71 31.47
CA PHE A 136 -29.28 7.79 31.62
C PHE A 136 -30.66 7.35 31.11
N VAL A 137 -31.61 7.15 32.02
CA VAL A 137 -33.05 7.33 31.78
C VAL A 137 -33.58 8.24 32.90
N VAL A 138 -34.28 9.31 32.50
CA VAL A 138 -35.15 10.22 33.30
C VAL A 138 -35.88 9.47 34.45
N GLN A 139 -36.05 9.92 35.71
CA GLN A 139 -36.39 11.23 36.30
C GLN A 139 -36.26 11.21 37.87
N TYR A 140 -35.96 12.39 38.45
CA TYR A 140 -36.23 12.96 39.80
C TYR A 140 -35.83 12.31 41.17
N HIS A 141 -35.12 13.17 41.93
CA HIS A 141 -35.14 13.47 43.39
C HIS A 141 -34.06 12.94 44.37
N SER A 142 -33.20 13.92 44.73
CA SER A 142 -32.76 14.40 46.07
C SER A 142 -31.78 13.63 46.97
N SER A 143 -30.68 14.36 47.26
CA SER A 143 -29.86 14.42 48.52
C SER A 143 -29.04 13.18 48.93
N ALA A 144 -27.86 13.24 49.57
CA ALA A 144 -26.79 14.22 49.86
C ALA A 144 -25.70 13.43 50.64
N HIS A 145 -24.46 13.95 50.72
CA HIS A 145 -23.32 13.50 51.58
C HIS A 145 -22.64 12.15 51.21
N ASP A 146 -21.34 11.90 51.41
CA ASP A 146 -20.15 12.69 51.71
C ASP A 146 -18.91 11.81 51.41
N GLN A 147 -17.77 12.50 51.33
CA GLN A 147 -16.36 12.11 51.28
C GLN A 147 -15.91 10.74 51.86
N ALA A 148 -14.93 10.08 51.21
CA ALA A 148 -13.52 10.06 51.66
C ALA A 148 -12.64 9.00 50.95
N SER A 149 -11.38 9.41 50.76
CA SER A 149 -10.16 8.74 50.26
C SER A 149 -9.69 7.50 51.02
N VAL A 150 -8.80 6.67 50.40
CA VAL A 150 -7.44 6.30 50.89
C VAL A 150 -6.75 5.21 50.01
N SER A 151 -5.56 5.58 49.54
CA SER A 151 -4.24 4.93 49.41
C SER A 151 -3.98 3.45 49.02
N ILE A 152 -2.91 3.34 48.19
CA ILE A 152 -2.10 2.21 47.68
C ILE A 152 -1.38 1.41 48.81
N PRO A 153 -0.87 0.18 48.57
CA PRO A 153 0.58 0.04 48.29
C PRO A 153 1.00 -1.09 47.31
N THR A 154 2.30 -1.10 47.06
CA THR A 154 3.11 -1.56 45.92
C THR A 154 3.72 -2.98 46.04
N SER A 155 4.08 -3.54 44.88
CA SER A 155 5.24 -4.41 44.57
C SER A 155 5.23 -5.91 44.90
N LEU A 156 5.66 -6.72 43.91
CA LEU A 156 6.91 -7.51 43.96
C LEU A 156 7.19 -8.21 42.61
N HIS A 157 8.41 -7.98 42.10
CA HIS A 157 9.06 -8.69 40.98
C HIS A 157 9.60 -10.06 41.45
N THR A 158 9.67 -11.07 40.58
CA THR A 158 10.91 -11.71 40.03
C THR A 158 10.62 -13.02 39.23
N PRO A 159 11.56 -13.50 38.39
CA PRO A 159 11.29 -14.21 37.11
C PRO A 159 11.72 -15.70 37.08
N ILE A 160 11.32 -16.45 36.05
CA ILE A 160 11.71 -17.86 35.76
C ILE A 160 11.90 -18.07 34.23
N PRO A 161 12.77 -19.01 33.77
CA PRO A 161 13.77 -18.77 32.72
C PRO A 161 13.58 -19.47 31.36
N THR A 162 14.46 -19.06 30.45
CA THR A 162 14.73 -19.54 29.08
C THR A 162 15.18 -21.00 28.99
N VAL A 163 14.64 -21.76 28.03
CA VAL A 163 15.14 -23.09 27.63
C VAL A 163 15.52 -23.07 26.15
N GLN A 164 16.80 -23.32 25.88
CA GLN A 164 17.36 -23.62 24.55
C GLN A 164 16.99 -25.06 24.15
N ARG A 165 16.67 -25.28 22.87
CA ARG A 165 16.71 -26.61 22.26
C ARG A 165 17.36 -26.56 20.89
N THR A 166 18.40 -27.36 20.73
CA THR A 166 19.13 -27.65 19.50
C THR A 166 18.46 -28.79 18.74
N SER A 167 18.40 -28.71 17.40
CA SER A 167 18.82 -29.81 16.51
C SER A 167 18.60 -29.53 15.00
N LYS A 168 19.72 -29.66 14.28
CA LYS A 168 19.97 -30.32 12.98
C LYS A 168 19.20 -29.93 11.71
N ALA A 169 20.03 -29.49 10.76
CA ALA A 169 19.77 -29.21 9.36
C ALA A 169 19.51 -30.47 8.50
N GLN A 170 18.64 -30.33 7.51
CA GLN A 170 18.60 -31.14 6.29
C GLN A 170 18.30 -30.23 5.08
N ASN A 171 19.02 -30.46 3.99
CA ASN A 171 19.09 -29.67 2.77
C ASN A 171 17.79 -29.66 1.94
N ALA A 172 17.45 -28.49 1.37
CA ALA A 172 16.55 -28.31 0.24
C ALA A 172 16.96 -27.04 -0.54
N PRO A 173 16.67 -26.92 -1.86
CA PRO A 173 17.48 -26.17 -2.81
C PRO A 173 17.27 -24.65 -2.76
N SER A 174 18.35 -23.94 -3.05
CA SER A 174 18.50 -22.48 -3.09
C SER A 174 17.72 -21.82 -4.22
N VAL A 175 16.82 -20.91 -3.86
CA VAL A 175 16.23 -19.88 -4.73
C VAL A 175 17.17 -18.65 -4.70
N PRO A 176 17.51 -18.03 -5.84
CA PRO A 176 18.50 -16.96 -5.86
C PRO A 176 18.00 -15.69 -5.17
N THR A 177 18.80 -15.18 -4.25
CA THR A 177 18.73 -13.85 -3.68
C THR A 177 18.95 -12.79 -4.77
N PRO A 178 18.11 -11.76 -4.90
CA PRO A 178 18.47 -10.61 -5.71
C PRO A 178 19.57 -9.81 -5.01
N MET A 179 20.60 -9.47 -5.78
CA MET A 179 21.74 -8.68 -5.34
C MET A 179 21.30 -7.31 -4.84
N SER A 180 21.88 -6.92 -3.70
CA SER A 180 21.96 -5.53 -3.26
C SER A 180 22.71 -4.71 -4.31
N PHE A 181 22.03 -3.77 -4.96
CA PHE A 181 22.67 -2.73 -5.76
C PHE A 181 22.27 -1.34 -5.26
N GLN A 182 23.31 -0.56 -5.02
CA GLN A 182 23.29 0.84 -4.65
C GLN A 182 22.71 1.63 -5.82
N HIS A 183 21.49 2.15 -5.67
CA HIS A 183 20.98 3.17 -6.57
C HIS A 183 21.35 4.55 -6.03
N LEU A 184 21.91 5.39 -6.91
CA LEU A 184 22.02 6.83 -6.75
C LEU A 184 20.60 7.39 -6.58
N THR A 185 20.18 7.54 -5.33
CA THR A 185 19.01 8.34 -5.00
C THR A 185 19.42 9.80 -5.09
N ALA A 186 18.79 10.54 -5.99
CA ALA A 186 18.64 11.98 -5.80
C ALA A 186 17.85 12.15 -4.50
N SER A 187 18.59 12.32 -3.42
CA SER A 187 18.09 12.40 -2.07
C SER A 187 17.60 13.83 -1.88
N VAL A 188 16.28 14.03 -1.93
CA VAL A 188 15.69 15.21 -1.28
C VAL A 188 15.79 14.94 0.22
N GLN A 189 16.90 15.34 0.81
CA GLN A 189 17.10 15.32 2.26
C GLN A 189 16.15 16.32 2.90
N TYR A 190 15.18 15.84 3.67
CA TYR A 190 14.46 16.67 4.63
C TYR A 190 15.28 16.78 5.92
N PRO A 191 15.56 17.99 6.44
CA PRO A 191 16.30 18.15 7.68
C PRO A 191 15.51 17.59 8.89
N SER A 192 16.19 16.75 9.68
CA SER A 192 15.76 16.36 11.03
C SER A 192 16.13 17.49 12.00
N MET A 193 15.15 18.06 12.69
CA MET A 193 15.38 19.06 13.74
C MET A 193 14.83 18.56 15.07
N ALA A 194 15.73 18.49 16.05
CA ALA A 194 15.50 18.07 17.41
C ALA A 194 14.63 19.08 18.18
N HIS A 195 13.78 18.54 19.06
CA HIS A 195 12.99 19.30 20.01
C HIS A 195 13.87 20.04 21.02
N THR A 196 13.70 21.37 21.10
CA THR A 196 13.85 22.14 22.34
C THR A 196 12.72 23.17 22.39
N GLY A 197 11.94 23.17 23.48
CA GLY A 197 10.93 24.21 23.75
C GLY A 197 11.61 25.55 24.10
N PRO A 198 10.86 26.68 24.06
CA PRO A 198 10.02 26.98 25.22
C PRO A 198 8.65 27.61 24.93
N SER A 199 7.85 27.58 25.99
CA SER A 199 6.51 28.12 26.21
C SER A 199 6.30 29.58 25.80
N GLY A 200 5.12 29.87 25.25
CA GLY A 200 4.58 31.21 25.08
C GLY A 200 3.21 31.15 24.42
N GLY A 201 2.14 31.17 25.21
CA GLY A 201 0.78 31.18 24.69
C GLY A 201 0.44 32.51 24.03
N GLN A 202 -0.36 32.47 22.96
CA GLN A 202 -1.24 33.56 22.58
C GLN A 202 -2.38 33.04 21.69
N ASP A 203 -3.57 33.32 22.21
CA ASP A 203 -4.91 33.03 21.72
C ASP A 203 -5.22 33.93 20.52
N HIS A 204 -5.48 33.38 19.33
CA HIS A 204 -6.04 34.15 18.22
C HIS A 204 -7.07 33.33 17.44
N SER A 205 -8.34 33.62 17.75
CA SER A 205 -9.54 33.11 17.12
C SER A 205 -9.66 33.61 15.66
N ILE A 206 -9.92 32.72 14.72
CA ILE A 206 -10.22 33.03 13.31
C ILE A 206 -11.70 33.43 13.18
N PRO A 207 -12.08 34.45 12.37
CA PRO A 207 -13.45 34.93 12.28
C PRO A 207 -14.34 33.97 11.47
N GLN A 208 -15.50 33.63 12.04
CA GLN A 208 -16.56 32.87 11.36
C GLN A 208 -17.59 33.80 10.70
N HIS A 209 -17.68 33.74 9.37
CA HIS A 209 -18.85 34.07 8.54
C HIS A 209 -18.68 33.25 7.25
N GLY A 210 -19.55 32.36 6.79
CA GLY A 210 -20.88 31.95 7.18
C GLY A 210 -21.54 31.37 5.93
N VAL A 211 -21.62 30.04 5.82
CA VAL A 211 -22.61 29.30 5.01
C VAL A 211 -22.94 28.05 5.83
N LYS A 212 -24.22 27.74 5.99
CA LYS A 212 -24.67 26.47 6.57
C LYS A 212 -24.32 25.37 5.56
N ASP A 213 -23.08 24.90 5.59
CA ASP A 213 -22.67 23.74 4.82
C ASP A 213 -23.28 22.50 5.45
N GLU A 214 -24.06 21.78 4.64
CA GLU A 214 -24.50 20.42 4.96
C GLU A 214 -23.27 19.61 5.39
N ALA A 215 -23.39 18.83 6.46
CA ALA A 215 -22.31 17.98 6.93
C ALA A 215 -21.93 16.97 5.83
N ILE A 216 -20.83 17.22 5.10
CA ILE A 216 -20.36 16.34 4.03
C ILE A 216 -19.46 15.27 4.66
N LYS A 217 -19.88 14.01 4.60
CA LYS A 217 -19.07 12.86 5.02
C LYS A 217 -18.24 12.32 3.86
N HIS A 218 -17.08 11.75 4.18
CA HIS A 218 -16.31 10.92 3.26
C HIS A 218 -16.14 9.53 3.85
N PHE A 219 -16.32 8.48 3.05
CA PHE A 219 -16.29 7.09 3.55
C PHE A 219 -14.95 6.70 4.22
N THR A 220 -13.87 7.45 3.94
CA THR A 220 -12.55 7.22 4.55
C THR A 220 -12.24 8.07 5.78
N HIS A 221 -13.19 8.86 6.28
CA HIS A 221 -12.96 9.73 7.41
C HIS A 221 -14.22 9.90 8.27
N PRO A 222 -14.15 9.71 9.61
CA PRO A 222 -15.34 9.70 10.46
C PRO A 222 -15.95 11.09 10.71
N HIS A 223 -15.18 12.15 10.51
CA HIS A 223 -15.63 13.52 10.77
C HIS A 223 -16.23 14.20 9.54
N ASN A 224 -17.01 15.25 9.79
CA ASN A 224 -17.57 16.07 8.74
C ASN A 224 -16.49 16.93 8.07
N LEU A 225 -16.61 17.06 6.75
CA LEU A 225 -15.74 17.84 5.91
C LEU A 225 -16.49 19.06 5.38
N SER A 226 -15.74 20.10 5.06
CA SER A 226 -16.21 21.30 4.37
C SER A 226 -15.30 21.61 3.19
N LEU A 227 -15.87 22.22 2.16
CA LEU A 227 -15.10 22.63 0.98
C LEU A 227 -14.50 24.00 1.25
N VAL A 228 -13.17 24.06 1.31
CA VAL A 228 -12.42 25.27 1.67
C VAL A 228 -11.31 25.55 0.66
N ASN A 229 -10.80 26.78 0.66
CA ASN A 229 -9.59 27.12 -0.08
C ASN A 229 -8.37 26.89 0.81
N LEU A 230 -7.51 25.95 0.42
CA LEU A 230 -6.31 25.54 1.14
C LEU A 230 -5.06 26.13 0.50
N ASN A 231 -4.04 26.35 1.33
CA ASN A 231 -2.70 26.77 0.91
C ASN A 231 -2.67 28.11 0.14
N LEU A 232 -3.44 29.11 0.61
CA LEU A 232 -3.50 30.44 0.00
C LEU A 232 -2.22 31.27 0.25
N ASP A 233 -1.60 31.11 1.43
CA ASP A 233 -0.51 31.98 1.88
C ASP A 233 0.89 31.37 1.71
N LYS A 234 1.00 30.16 1.11
CA LYS A 234 2.24 29.42 0.81
C LYS A 234 3.20 29.17 1.98
N GLN A 235 2.80 29.47 3.21
CA GLN A 235 3.66 29.31 4.40
C GLN A 235 3.62 27.89 4.98
N ASN A 236 2.51 27.16 4.78
CA ASN A 236 2.36 25.77 5.21
C ASN A 236 1.75 24.94 4.08
N GLU A 237 2.49 23.93 3.63
CA GLU A 237 2.01 22.96 2.65
C GLU A 237 0.93 22.08 3.27
N VAL A 238 -0.27 22.12 2.71
CA VAL A 238 -1.38 21.23 3.09
C VAL A 238 -1.32 20.00 2.21
N VAL A 239 -1.11 18.83 2.80
CA VAL A 239 -0.97 17.57 2.05
C VAL A 239 -2.30 16.82 2.04
N CYS A 240 -2.69 16.35 0.85
CA CYS A 240 -3.86 15.50 0.69
C CYS A 240 -3.65 14.15 1.38
N SER A 241 -4.56 13.78 2.29
CA SER A 241 -4.56 12.51 3.00
C SER A 241 -4.74 11.30 2.06
N GLY A 242 -5.41 11.52 0.92
CA GLY A 242 -5.67 10.50 -0.10
C GLY A 242 -4.46 10.23 -0.98
N CYS A 243 -4.03 11.20 -1.81
CA CYS A 243 -2.94 10.97 -2.77
C CYS A 243 -1.53 11.32 -2.24
N LYS A 244 -1.42 11.93 -1.04
CA LYS A 244 -0.16 12.39 -0.44
C LYS A 244 0.57 13.49 -1.23
N VAL A 245 -0.15 14.19 -2.10
CA VAL A 245 0.36 15.35 -2.85
C VAL A 245 -0.16 16.64 -2.22
N ALA A 246 0.60 17.73 -2.34
CA ALA A 246 0.20 19.08 -1.94
C ALA A 246 -1.16 19.48 -2.53
N ILE A 247 -2.01 20.09 -1.72
CA ILE A 247 -3.24 20.74 -2.16
C ILE A 247 -2.92 22.22 -2.40
N THR A 248 -3.33 22.71 -3.57
CA THR A 248 -3.32 24.12 -3.92
C THR A 248 -4.73 24.50 -4.38
N GLY A 249 -5.30 25.55 -3.79
CA GLY A 249 -6.66 25.98 -4.10
C GLY A 249 -7.73 25.18 -3.36
N ARG A 250 -8.83 24.80 -4.04
CA ARG A 250 -10.00 24.20 -3.40
C ARG A 250 -9.76 22.74 -2.99
N GLY A 251 -10.22 22.39 -1.79
CA GLY A 251 -10.18 21.03 -1.27
C GLY A 251 -11.11 20.84 -0.08
N TYR A 252 -11.36 19.59 0.28
CA TYR A 252 -12.16 19.25 1.45
C TYR A 252 -11.26 19.19 2.69
N SER A 253 -11.72 19.81 3.77
CA SER A 253 -11.01 19.84 5.05
C SER A 253 -11.92 19.40 6.18
N CYS A 254 -11.36 18.64 7.12
CA CYS A 254 -12.03 18.30 8.37
C CYS A 254 -12.28 19.54 9.21
N PHE A 255 -13.45 19.59 9.86
CA PHE A 255 -13.82 20.66 10.80
C PHE A 255 -13.23 20.43 12.21
N GLU A 256 -12.91 19.18 12.56
CA GLU A 256 -12.57 18.83 13.93
C GLU A 256 -11.24 19.45 14.36
N PRO A 257 -11.21 20.08 15.55
CA PRO A 257 -9.96 20.57 16.14
C PRO A 257 -8.95 19.42 16.26
N ASN A 258 -7.72 19.66 15.80
CA ASN A 258 -6.62 18.69 15.78
C ASN A 258 -6.77 17.52 14.79
N CYS A 259 -7.67 17.61 13.81
CA CYS A 259 -7.76 16.63 12.74
C CYS A 259 -7.15 17.16 11.43
N ASN A 260 -5.94 16.68 11.10
CA ASN A 260 -5.22 17.08 9.88
C ASN A 260 -5.65 16.26 8.65
N PHE A 261 -6.95 16.12 8.43
CA PHE A 261 -7.48 15.37 7.29
C PHE A 261 -7.98 16.33 6.21
N HIS A 262 -7.32 16.26 5.06
CA HIS A 262 -7.61 17.10 3.90
C HIS A 262 -7.60 16.25 2.63
N LEU A 263 -8.47 16.56 1.67
CA LEU A 263 -8.51 15.90 0.36
C LEU A 263 -8.57 16.93 -0.76
N HIS A 264 -7.88 16.66 -1.88
CA HIS A 264 -8.22 17.31 -3.13
C HIS A 264 -9.69 17.05 -3.46
N GLU A 265 -10.33 17.98 -4.17
CA GLU A 265 -11.68 17.76 -4.70
C GLU A 265 -11.75 16.48 -5.54
N SER A 266 -10.76 16.24 -6.41
CA SER A 266 -10.65 14.99 -7.17
C SER A 266 -10.49 13.74 -6.30
N CYS A 267 -9.79 13.82 -5.16
CA CYS A 267 -9.62 12.70 -4.25
C CYS A 267 -10.88 12.39 -3.43
N PHE A 268 -11.75 13.38 -3.20
CA PHE A 268 -13.03 13.16 -2.51
C PHE A 268 -14.04 12.43 -3.41
N HIS A 269 -14.02 12.70 -4.71
CA HIS A 269 -14.98 12.15 -5.69
C HIS A 269 -14.50 10.87 -6.38
N LEU A 270 -13.47 10.21 -5.85
CA LEU A 270 -12.96 8.97 -6.43
C LEU A 270 -14.01 7.86 -6.43
N GLU A 271 -14.07 7.11 -7.53
CA GLU A 271 -14.91 5.92 -7.61
C GLU A 271 -14.41 4.82 -6.68
N LYS A 272 -15.31 4.16 -5.95
CA LYS A 272 -14.93 3.06 -5.05
C LYS A 272 -14.34 1.85 -5.78
N GLN A 273 -14.63 1.71 -7.07
CA GLN A 273 -14.17 0.61 -7.89
C GLN A 273 -14.03 1.05 -9.35
N ILE A 274 -12.89 0.73 -9.98
CA ILE A 274 -12.60 1.06 -11.38
C ILE A 274 -12.21 -0.20 -12.17
N HIS A 275 -12.43 -0.18 -13.49
CA HIS A 275 -11.84 -1.16 -14.41
C HIS A 275 -10.70 -0.46 -15.16
N HIS A 276 -9.46 -0.73 -14.74
CA HIS A 276 -8.30 -0.05 -15.28
C HIS A 276 -7.72 -0.79 -16.49
N LYS A 277 -7.33 -0.07 -17.55
CA LYS A 277 -6.83 -0.67 -18.81
C LYS A 277 -5.59 -1.53 -18.64
N SER A 278 -4.74 -1.21 -17.66
CA SER A 278 -3.55 -2.00 -17.32
C SER A 278 -3.87 -3.32 -16.61
N HIS A 279 -5.10 -3.49 -16.11
CA HIS A 279 -5.52 -4.64 -15.34
C HIS A 279 -6.99 -4.99 -15.65
N PRO A 280 -7.29 -5.44 -16.88
CA PRO A 280 -8.67 -5.61 -17.35
C PRO A 280 -9.38 -6.82 -16.72
N GLU A 281 -8.62 -7.82 -16.27
CA GLU A 281 -9.16 -9.10 -15.77
C GLU A 281 -9.98 -8.93 -14.48
N HIS A 282 -9.60 -7.96 -13.64
CA HIS A 282 -10.27 -7.71 -12.37
C HIS A 282 -10.45 -6.22 -12.11
N PRO A 283 -11.57 -5.81 -11.51
CA PRO A 283 -11.72 -4.44 -11.06
C PRO A 283 -10.79 -4.13 -9.90
N LEU A 284 -10.28 -2.90 -9.86
CA LEU A 284 -9.51 -2.37 -8.73
C LEU A 284 -10.46 -1.66 -7.76
N ARG A 285 -10.28 -1.87 -6.47
CA ARG A 285 -11.07 -1.23 -5.41
C ARG A 285 -10.26 -0.16 -4.71
N LEU A 286 -10.88 0.98 -4.45
CA LEU A 286 -10.28 2.05 -3.69
C LEU A 286 -10.25 1.67 -2.20
N LEU A 287 -9.05 1.66 -1.62
CA LEU A 287 -8.83 1.41 -0.21
C LEU A 287 -8.16 2.62 0.43
N PRO A 288 -8.59 3.04 1.64
CA PRO A 288 -7.92 4.11 2.39
C PRO A 288 -6.47 3.78 2.76
N TYR A 289 -6.18 2.48 2.93
CA TYR A 289 -4.88 1.94 3.29
C TYR A 289 -4.65 0.63 2.57
N ALA A 290 -3.38 0.30 2.32
CA ALA A 290 -3.02 -0.97 1.73
C ALA A 290 -3.38 -2.16 2.66
N PRO A 291 -3.84 -3.30 2.13
CA PRO A 291 -4.29 -4.45 2.93
C PRO A 291 -3.12 -5.32 3.44
N TYR A 292 -1.92 -4.77 3.54
CA TYR A 292 -0.70 -5.50 3.87
C TYR A 292 -0.32 -5.31 5.34
N PRO A 293 0.22 -6.34 6.02
CA PRO A 293 0.58 -6.28 7.43
C PRO A 293 1.93 -5.56 7.63
N ASN A 294 2.00 -4.30 7.22
CA ASN A 294 3.12 -3.41 7.50
C ASN A 294 2.67 -2.28 8.43
N LYS A 295 3.60 -1.77 9.24
CA LYS A 295 3.29 -0.81 10.31
C LYS A 295 2.89 0.57 9.79
N ASN A 296 3.19 0.86 8.52
CA ASN A 296 3.11 2.20 7.95
C ASN A 296 1.97 2.35 6.91
N GLY A 297 1.23 1.28 6.60
CA GLY A 297 0.22 1.29 5.54
C GLY A 297 0.81 1.44 4.13
N GLU A 298 2.06 1.02 3.94
CA GLU A 298 2.80 1.18 2.70
C GLU A 298 2.36 0.17 1.63
N PHE A 299 2.38 0.57 0.37
CA PHE A 299 2.26 -0.32 -0.78
C PHE A 299 3.28 0.04 -1.85
N TYR A 300 3.48 -0.89 -2.78
CA TYR A 300 4.34 -0.70 -3.93
C TYR A 300 3.48 -0.56 -5.18
N CYS A 301 3.59 0.58 -5.87
CA CYS A 301 2.76 0.86 -7.03
C CYS A 301 3.27 0.12 -8.27
N ASN A 302 2.40 -0.62 -8.95
CA ASN A 302 2.71 -1.37 -10.15
C ASN A 302 2.91 -0.49 -11.40
N ALA A 303 2.58 0.80 -11.35
CA ALA A 303 2.78 1.72 -12.45
C ALA A 303 4.16 2.40 -12.42
N CYS A 304 4.47 3.05 -11.31
CA CYS A 304 5.67 3.90 -11.17
C CYS A 304 6.78 3.27 -10.32
N PHE A 305 6.55 2.07 -9.77
CA PHE A 305 7.52 1.35 -8.94
C PHE A 305 7.96 2.14 -7.69
N GLY A 306 7.16 3.12 -7.29
CA GLY A 306 7.32 3.90 -6.07
C GLY A 306 6.48 3.37 -4.92
N TYR A 307 6.90 3.69 -3.70
CA TYR A 307 6.12 3.43 -2.50
C TYR A 307 4.98 4.43 -2.34
N GLY A 308 3.87 4.00 -1.74
CA GLY A 308 2.73 4.86 -1.40
C GLY A 308 2.21 4.58 0.01
N THR A 309 1.72 5.61 0.69
CA THR A 309 1.11 5.54 2.05
C THR A 309 -0.30 6.14 2.10
N GLY A 310 -0.81 6.57 0.95
CA GLY A 310 -2.16 7.11 0.80
C GLY A 310 -3.18 6.06 0.39
N PHE A 311 -4.30 6.51 -0.16
CA PHE A 311 -5.28 5.60 -0.72
C PHE A 311 -4.66 4.89 -1.93
N THR A 312 -5.11 3.65 -2.15
CA THR A 312 -4.64 2.78 -3.22
C THR A 312 -5.83 2.21 -3.98
N TYR A 313 -5.68 2.05 -5.29
CA TYR A 313 -6.54 1.14 -6.05
C TYR A 313 -5.90 -0.24 -6.04
N ASN A 314 -6.55 -1.17 -5.34
CA ASN A 314 -6.02 -2.51 -5.08
C ASN A 314 -6.87 -3.60 -5.75
N CYS A 315 -6.20 -4.58 -6.36
CA CYS A 315 -6.75 -5.89 -6.67
C CYS A 315 -6.27 -6.90 -5.61
N SER A 316 -7.19 -7.36 -4.76
CA SER A 316 -6.85 -8.30 -3.69
C SER A 316 -6.43 -9.69 -4.20
N ILE A 317 -6.86 -10.04 -5.42
CA ILE A 317 -6.58 -11.32 -6.09
C ILE A 317 -5.15 -11.32 -6.62
N CYS A 318 -4.80 -10.31 -7.41
CA CYS A 318 -3.52 -10.23 -8.11
C CYS A 318 -2.41 -9.54 -7.30
N LYS A 319 -2.76 -8.89 -6.17
CA LYS A 319 -1.83 -8.00 -5.42
C LYS A 319 -1.30 -6.89 -6.31
N PHE A 320 -2.23 -6.30 -7.07
CA PHE A 320 -1.96 -5.20 -7.99
C PHE A 320 -2.41 -3.90 -7.33
N ASP A 321 -1.49 -2.97 -7.13
CA ASP A 321 -1.70 -1.71 -6.43
C ASP A 321 -1.32 -0.53 -7.31
N LEU A 322 -2.17 0.48 -7.35
CA LEU A 322 -1.88 1.76 -8.00
C LEU A 322 -2.04 2.90 -7.01
N HIS A 323 -1.11 3.85 -7.03
CA HIS A 323 -1.38 5.18 -6.49
C HIS A 323 -2.61 5.76 -7.20
N ILE A 324 -3.40 6.57 -6.51
CA ILE A 324 -4.51 7.31 -7.13
C ILE A 324 -4.02 8.08 -8.36
N THR A 325 -2.90 8.80 -8.22
CA THR A 325 -2.31 9.62 -9.29
C THR A 325 -1.87 8.78 -10.49
N CYS A 326 -1.39 7.55 -10.27
CA CYS A 326 -1.03 6.63 -11.33
C CYS A 326 -2.27 6.05 -12.04
N ALA A 327 -3.35 5.77 -11.30
CA ALA A 327 -4.59 5.26 -11.88
C ALA A 327 -5.35 6.30 -12.73
N THR A 328 -5.03 7.58 -12.57
CA THR A 328 -5.63 8.69 -13.31
C THR A 328 -4.67 9.36 -14.30
N LEU A 329 -3.57 8.68 -14.66
CA LEU A 329 -2.64 9.21 -15.65
C LEU A 329 -3.35 9.42 -16.99
N PRO A 330 -3.08 10.54 -17.68
CA PRO A 330 -3.64 10.75 -19.01
C PRO A 330 -3.09 9.71 -19.99
N GLU A 331 -3.91 9.26 -20.95
CA GLU A 331 -3.44 8.30 -21.97
C GLU A 331 -2.43 8.90 -22.94
N THR A 332 -2.39 10.23 -23.01
CA THR A 332 -1.52 10.98 -23.90
C THR A 332 -1.05 12.26 -23.25
N VAL A 333 0.21 12.63 -23.50
CA VAL A 333 0.81 13.89 -23.04
C VAL A 333 1.59 14.56 -24.17
N ASN A 334 1.70 15.88 -24.08
CA ASN A 334 2.55 16.67 -24.97
C ASN A 334 3.72 17.20 -24.16
N ARG A 335 4.91 17.22 -24.77
CA ARG A 335 6.09 17.86 -24.19
C ARG A 335 6.52 19.08 -25.00
N PRO A 336 7.06 20.14 -24.37
CA PRO A 336 7.52 21.33 -25.10
C PRO A 336 8.69 21.06 -26.05
N ASP A 337 9.53 20.08 -25.73
CA ASP A 337 10.73 19.71 -26.48
C ASP A 337 10.53 18.53 -27.44
N HIS A 338 9.29 18.07 -27.61
CA HIS A 338 8.95 16.98 -28.51
C HIS A 338 7.65 17.26 -29.28
N GLU A 339 7.73 17.21 -30.61
CA GLU A 339 6.62 17.63 -31.49
C GLU A 339 5.42 16.68 -31.47
N HIS A 340 5.65 15.36 -31.31
CA HIS A 340 4.59 14.37 -31.33
C HIS A 340 4.01 14.10 -29.94
N VAL A 341 2.75 13.70 -29.92
CA VAL A 341 2.05 13.29 -28.70
C VAL A 341 2.65 11.97 -28.21
N LEU A 342 3.04 11.92 -26.94
CA LEU A 342 3.49 10.68 -26.30
C LEU A 342 2.28 9.90 -25.79
N LYS A 343 2.28 8.57 -25.94
CA LYS A 343 1.22 7.67 -25.46
C LYS A 343 1.67 6.90 -24.24
N LEU A 344 0.78 6.76 -23.25
CA LEU A 344 1.01 5.95 -22.07
C LEU A 344 1.09 4.47 -22.45
N PHE A 345 2.10 3.77 -21.94
CA PHE A 345 2.20 2.31 -22.03
C PHE A 345 2.32 1.69 -20.64
N TYR A 346 1.74 0.50 -20.49
CA TYR A 346 1.73 -0.25 -19.22
C TYR A 346 2.87 -1.28 -19.12
N SER A 347 3.58 -1.48 -20.22
CA SER A 347 4.75 -2.35 -20.36
C SER A 347 5.49 -1.95 -21.64
N CYS A 348 6.81 -2.09 -21.67
CA CYS A 348 7.66 -1.74 -22.81
C CYS A 348 7.05 -2.25 -24.15
N PRO A 349 6.85 -1.36 -25.14
CA PRO A 349 6.23 -1.73 -26.41
C PRO A 349 7.18 -2.48 -27.37
N VAL A 350 8.49 -2.51 -27.08
CA VAL A 350 9.51 -3.09 -27.96
C VAL A 350 9.58 -4.61 -27.80
N GLN A 351 9.44 -5.34 -28.90
CA GLN A 351 9.51 -6.81 -28.92
C GLN A 351 10.97 -7.29 -29.03
N GLY A 352 11.49 -7.91 -27.97
CA GLY A 352 12.84 -8.50 -27.91
C GLY A 352 13.19 -8.99 -26.50
N GLU A 353 14.20 -9.86 -26.36
CA GLU A 353 14.57 -10.44 -25.05
C GLU A 353 15.31 -9.46 -24.11
N GLU A 354 15.83 -8.34 -24.61
CA GLU A 354 16.74 -7.49 -23.82
C GLU A 354 16.75 -6.02 -24.27
N TYR A 355 15.64 -5.27 -24.18
CA TYR A 355 15.69 -3.81 -24.33
C TYR A 355 14.69 -3.09 -23.41
N SER A 356 15.22 -2.46 -22.37
CA SER A 356 14.57 -1.34 -21.68
C SER A 356 14.41 -0.16 -22.64
N VAL A 357 13.32 0.60 -22.56
CA VAL A 357 13.23 1.88 -23.26
C VAL A 357 14.18 2.86 -22.56
N SER A 358 15.06 3.52 -23.32
CA SER A 358 15.86 4.61 -22.75
C SER A 358 14.97 5.84 -22.59
N CYS A 359 15.03 6.50 -21.44
CA CYS A 359 14.36 7.78 -21.25
C CYS A 359 15.16 8.88 -21.94
N ASP A 360 14.59 9.56 -22.94
CA ASP A 360 15.25 10.63 -23.70
C ASP A 360 15.43 11.94 -22.92
N VAL A 361 14.87 12.00 -21.70
CA VAL A 361 14.99 13.17 -20.82
C VAL A 361 16.14 13.00 -19.84
N CYS A 362 16.25 11.84 -19.19
CA CYS A 362 17.26 11.58 -18.14
C CYS A 362 18.33 10.57 -18.55
N TYR A 363 18.23 9.99 -19.75
CA TYR A 363 19.10 8.93 -20.28
C TYR A 363 19.16 7.65 -19.42
N GLY A 364 18.23 7.50 -18.48
CA GLY A 364 18.06 6.29 -17.67
C GLY A 364 17.17 5.25 -18.34
N SER A 365 17.34 3.98 -17.98
CA SER A 365 16.48 2.90 -18.44
C SER A 365 15.10 2.91 -17.77
N VAL A 366 14.04 2.81 -18.57
CA VAL A 366 12.68 2.48 -18.13
C VAL A 366 12.54 0.96 -18.09
N GLN A 367 12.20 0.40 -16.94
CA GLN A 367 12.08 -1.06 -16.79
C GLN A 367 10.94 -1.61 -17.66
N LYS A 368 11.04 -2.88 -18.04
CA LYS A 368 10.08 -3.50 -18.98
C LYS A 368 8.64 -3.49 -18.46
N GLU A 369 8.45 -3.69 -17.16
CA GLU A 369 7.15 -3.71 -16.50
C GLU A 369 6.76 -2.35 -15.88
N GLU A 370 7.64 -1.35 -15.96
CA GLU A 370 7.37 0.01 -15.50
C GLU A 370 6.60 0.79 -16.57
N TRP A 371 5.70 1.66 -16.14
CA TRP A 371 4.93 2.49 -17.07
C TRP A 371 5.75 3.69 -17.52
N GLY A 372 5.45 4.16 -18.72
CA GLY A 372 6.08 5.34 -19.27
C GLY A 372 5.26 5.93 -20.41
N TYR A 373 5.77 7.01 -20.98
CA TYR A 373 5.20 7.57 -22.20
C TYR A 373 6.16 7.33 -23.36
N TYR A 374 5.60 7.01 -24.53
CA TYR A 374 6.38 6.68 -25.70
C TYR A 374 5.77 7.26 -26.98
N CYS A 375 6.64 7.75 -27.85
CA CYS A 375 6.32 8.13 -29.22
C CYS A 375 6.92 7.11 -30.19
N GLU A 376 6.06 6.33 -30.82
CA GLU A 376 6.47 5.31 -31.79
C GLU A 376 7.10 5.90 -33.06
N SER A 377 6.64 7.07 -33.52
CA SER A 377 7.17 7.69 -34.75
C SER A 377 8.58 8.24 -34.59
N CYS A 378 9.00 8.53 -33.36
CA CYS A 378 10.31 9.13 -33.07
C CYS A 378 11.20 8.25 -32.21
N ASP A 379 10.72 7.09 -31.78
CA ASP A 379 11.37 6.25 -30.78
C ASP A 379 11.72 7.03 -29.50
N PHE A 380 10.82 7.93 -29.07
CA PHE A 380 11.04 8.82 -27.94
C PHE A 380 10.34 8.29 -26.68
N GLY A 381 11.09 7.86 -25.67
CA GLY A 381 10.58 7.28 -24.44
C GLY A 381 10.85 8.14 -23.21
N THR A 382 9.95 8.12 -22.23
CA THR A 382 10.14 8.81 -20.96
C THR A 382 9.60 8.00 -19.77
N HIS A 383 10.27 8.10 -18.62
CA HIS A 383 9.64 7.75 -17.33
C HIS A 383 8.40 8.63 -17.10
N LEU A 384 7.45 8.16 -16.29
CA LEU A 384 6.28 8.96 -15.89
C LEU A 384 6.68 10.30 -15.26
N GLY A 385 7.69 10.29 -14.38
CA GLY A 385 8.17 11.48 -13.68
C GLY A 385 9.00 12.43 -14.54
N CYS A 386 9.43 12.02 -15.73
CA CYS A 386 10.23 12.84 -16.63
C CYS A 386 9.37 13.71 -17.57
N VAL A 387 8.04 13.50 -17.62
CA VAL A 387 7.14 14.22 -18.54
C VAL A 387 7.10 15.72 -18.28
N ASP A 388 7.28 16.15 -17.03
CA ASP A 388 7.23 17.57 -16.64
C ASP A 388 8.62 18.15 -16.32
N CYS A 389 9.70 17.38 -16.49
CA CYS A 389 11.06 17.89 -16.28
C CYS A 389 11.45 18.89 -17.37
N GLU A 390 11.86 20.09 -16.96
CA GLU A 390 12.65 20.99 -17.81
C GLU A 390 14.04 20.36 -18.02
N LYS A 391 14.58 20.34 -19.24
CA LYS A 391 15.93 19.83 -19.49
C LYS A 391 16.90 20.60 -18.59
N GLY A 392 17.53 19.93 -17.63
CA GLY A 392 18.53 20.54 -16.77
C GLY A 392 19.70 21.06 -17.61
N GLU A 393 19.93 22.37 -17.63
CA GLU A 393 21.06 22.99 -18.33
C GLU A 393 22.43 22.46 -17.82
N THR A 394 22.45 21.85 -16.62
CA THR A 394 23.63 21.27 -15.97
C THR A 394 24.08 19.94 -16.57
N ASP A 395 23.22 19.21 -17.29
CA ASP A 395 23.55 17.88 -17.83
C ASP A 395 24.32 17.95 -19.15
N SER A 396 24.29 19.09 -19.85
CA SER A 396 24.98 19.28 -21.14
C SER A 396 26.51 19.14 -21.06
N VAL A 397 27.13 19.53 -19.94
CA VAL A 397 28.59 19.48 -19.76
C VAL A 397 29.05 18.08 -19.37
N VAL A 398 28.30 17.41 -18.50
CA VAL A 398 28.60 16.05 -18.04
C VAL A 398 28.35 15.04 -19.17
N ASP A 399 27.29 15.25 -19.96
CA ASP A 399 26.97 14.40 -21.11
C ASP A 399 27.97 14.60 -22.26
N ALA A 400 28.38 15.84 -22.54
CA ALA A 400 29.47 16.11 -23.47
C ALA A 400 30.81 15.48 -23.00
N GLN A 401 31.08 15.46 -21.69
CA GLN A 401 32.25 14.79 -21.13
C GLN A 401 32.18 13.27 -21.29
N MET A 402 31.03 12.65 -21.05
CA MET A 402 30.83 11.21 -21.22
C MET A 402 31.00 10.80 -22.69
N GLN A 403 30.41 11.58 -23.62
CA GLN A 403 30.56 11.36 -25.06
C GLN A 403 32.01 11.51 -25.52
N LEU A 404 32.73 12.54 -25.03
CA LEU A 404 34.16 12.72 -25.30
C LEU A 404 34.99 11.53 -24.80
N GLN A 405 34.69 11.02 -23.60
CA GLN A 405 35.41 9.89 -23.02
C GLN A 405 35.17 8.59 -23.80
N MET A 406 33.95 8.35 -24.26
CA MET A 406 33.63 7.23 -25.15
C MET A 406 34.33 7.34 -26.51
N LEU A 407 34.36 8.52 -27.11
CA LEU A 407 35.08 8.76 -28.37
C LEU A 407 36.59 8.52 -28.22
N GLN A 408 37.17 8.94 -27.08
CA GLN A 408 38.58 8.70 -26.76
C GLN A 408 38.88 7.20 -26.64
N LEU A 409 38.02 6.42 -25.98
CA LEU A 409 38.18 4.97 -25.87
C LEU A 409 38.09 4.28 -27.24
N GLN A 410 37.17 4.70 -28.11
CA GLN A 410 37.09 4.18 -29.47
C GLN A 410 38.35 4.50 -30.28
N MET A 411 38.85 5.73 -30.18
CA MET A 411 40.08 6.14 -30.86
C MET A 411 41.31 5.36 -30.32
N GLN A 412 41.38 5.09 -29.02
CA GLN A 412 42.41 4.25 -28.43
C GLN A 412 42.35 2.81 -28.94
N SER A 413 41.15 2.22 -29.01
CA SER A 413 40.93 0.88 -29.57
C SER A 413 41.33 0.80 -31.05
N GLN A 414 40.97 1.79 -31.86
CA GLN A 414 41.37 1.86 -33.26
C GLN A 414 42.90 2.00 -33.40
N ASN A 415 43.53 2.84 -32.57
CA ASN A 415 44.99 2.97 -32.57
C ASN A 415 45.69 1.67 -32.18
N GLN A 416 45.19 0.93 -31.17
CA GLN A 416 45.74 -0.38 -30.83
C GLN A 416 45.60 -1.39 -31.98
N ARG A 417 44.46 -1.39 -32.67
CA ARG A 417 44.26 -2.22 -33.87
C ARG A 417 45.25 -1.88 -34.99
N LEU A 418 45.48 -0.60 -35.26
CA LEU A 418 46.44 -0.16 -36.27
C LEU A 418 47.89 -0.51 -35.89
N GLN A 419 48.26 -0.37 -34.62
CA GLN A 419 49.58 -0.79 -34.13
C GLN A 419 49.79 -2.29 -34.30
N PHE A 420 48.77 -3.11 -33.98
CA PHE A 420 48.84 -4.55 -34.17
C PHE A 420 48.98 -4.92 -35.66
N GLN A 421 48.22 -4.27 -36.54
CA GLN A 421 48.35 -4.45 -37.99
C GLN A 421 49.74 -4.06 -38.50
N MET A 422 50.31 -2.95 -38.03
CA MET A 422 51.68 -2.55 -38.35
C MET A 422 52.69 -3.61 -37.90
N GLN A 423 52.61 -4.11 -36.66
CA GLN A 423 53.52 -5.15 -36.16
C GLN A 423 53.43 -6.43 -36.99
N MET A 424 52.21 -6.86 -37.33
CA MET A 424 51.99 -8.02 -38.20
C MET A 424 52.60 -7.80 -39.59
N SER A 425 52.44 -6.61 -40.17
CA SER A 425 53.03 -6.28 -41.48
C SER A 425 54.57 -6.28 -41.44
N GLN A 426 55.18 -5.80 -40.34
CA GLN A 426 56.63 -5.81 -40.16
C GLN A 426 57.17 -7.24 -40.00
N GLN A 427 56.49 -8.10 -39.24
CA GLN A 427 56.86 -9.51 -39.11
C GLN A 427 56.75 -10.24 -40.45
N GLN A 428 55.70 -9.98 -41.24
CA GLN A 428 55.58 -10.53 -42.59
C GLN A 428 56.71 -10.06 -43.51
N ALA A 429 57.07 -8.79 -43.48
CA ALA A 429 58.18 -8.25 -44.28
C ALA A 429 59.53 -8.84 -43.88
N GLN A 430 59.78 -9.03 -42.58
CA GLN A 430 60.99 -9.69 -42.06
C GLN A 430 61.05 -11.16 -42.49
N PHE A 431 59.91 -11.86 -42.44
CA PHE A 431 59.81 -13.25 -42.88
C PHE A 431 60.11 -13.39 -44.38
N VAL A 432 59.50 -12.55 -45.23
CA VAL A 432 59.76 -12.53 -46.68
C VAL A 432 61.22 -12.16 -46.98
N SER A 433 61.81 -11.20 -46.26
CA SER A 433 63.23 -10.85 -46.39
C SER A 433 64.15 -12.02 -46.02
N SER A 434 63.81 -12.79 -44.98
CA SER A 434 64.59 -13.95 -44.55
C SER A 434 64.53 -15.10 -45.57
N LEU A 435 63.38 -15.34 -46.18
CA LEU A 435 63.20 -16.30 -47.26
C LEU A 435 63.97 -15.88 -48.52
N GLY A 436 63.94 -14.60 -48.89
CA GLY A 436 64.72 -14.07 -50.01
C GLY A 436 66.23 -14.24 -49.83
N LYS A 437 66.75 -13.98 -48.62
CA LYS A 437 68.16 -14.21 -48.28
C LYS A 437 68.53 -15.71 -48.29
N SER A 438 67.63 -16.58 -47.84
CA SER A 438 67.81 -18.04 -47.90
C SER A 438 67.89 -18.55 -49.34
N MET A 439 67.07 -18.03 -50.25
CA MET A 439 67.08 -18.44 -51.66
C MET A 439 68.33 -17.94 -52.40
N LEU A 440 68.81 -16.73 -52.10
CA LEU A 440 70.04 -16.18 -52.70
C LEU A 440 71.32 -16.90 -52.23
N ASN A 441 71.33 -17.46 -51.03
CA ASN A 441 72.45 -18.28 -50.53
C ASN A 441 72.42 -19.72 -51.06
N SER A 442 71.40 -20.11 -51.83
CA SER A 442 71.20 -21.45 -52.40
C SER A 442 71.46 -21.53 -53.91
N LEU A 443 71.95 -20.44 -54.50
CA LEU A 443 72.45 -20.30 -55.87
C LEU A 443 73.95 -20.02 -55.82
#